data_AF-A0A0W8I0Q9-F1
#
_entry.id   AF-A0A0W8I0Q9-F1
#
_cell.length_a   1.000
_cell.length_b   1.000
_cell.length_c   1.000
_cell.angle_alpha   90.00
_cell.angle_beta   90.00
_cell.angle_gamma   90.00
#
_symmetry.space_group_name_H-M   'P 1'
#
loop_
_entity.id
_entity.type
_entity.pdbx_description
1 polymer ?
#
loop_
_entity_poly.entity_id
_entity_poly.type
_entity_poly.pdbx_seq_one_letter_code
_entity_poly.pdbx_strand_id
1 'polypeptide(L)' 'MGEDIARAMAHHPPQRAAEEIATHIRKFWDPRMRSSIVGRVEAGEPMDDLLRAGVQLYRQGEIDRAEVAEPSGG' A
#
# COMPACT_ATOMS: atom_id res chain seq x y z
N MET A 1 -11.93 -3.41 -0.81
CA MET A 1 -11.16 -3.15 0.43
C MET A 1 -9.85 -2.46 0.06
N GLY A 2 -9.60 -1.26 0.62
CA GLY A 2 -8.38 -0.47 0.36
C GLY A 2 -8.54 0.75 -0.54
N GLU A 3 -9.71 0.96 -1.14
CA GLU A 3 -9.96 2.06 -2.09
C GLU A 3 -9.97 3.42 -1.40
N ASP A 4 -10.41 3.47 -0.14
CA ASP A 4 -10.37 4.68 0.70
C ASP A 4 -8.93 5.16 0.93
N ILE A 5 -7.97 4.25 1.06
CA ILE A 5 -6.55 4.58 1.22
C ILE A 5 -6.00 5.17 -0.09
N ALA A 6 -6.32 4.58 -1.24
CA ALA A 6 -5.90 5.12 -2.53
C ALA A 6 -6.46 6.54 -2.74
N ARG A 7 -7.72 6.76 -2.39
CA ARG A 7 -8.34 8.10 -2.44
C ARG A 7 -7.66 9.08 -1.49
N ALA A 8 -7.29 8.64 -0.28
CA ALA A 8 -6.56 9.49 0.67
C ALA A 8 -5.19 9.92 0.12
N MET A 9 -4.51 9.05 -0.63
CA MET A 9 -3.18 9.30 -1.19
C MET A 9 -3.19 9.94 -2.59
N ALA A 10 -4.35 10.14 -3.21
CA ALA A 10 -4.49 10.64 -4.58
C ALA A 10 -3.95 12.08 -4.79
N HIS A 11 -3.69 12.81 -3.71
CA HIS A 11 -3.07 14.14 -3.75
C HIS A 11 -1.54 14.09 -3.86
N HIS A 12 -0.93 12.93 -3.67
CA HIS A 12 0.50 12.72 -3.86
C HIS A 12 0.85 12.31 -5.30
N PRO A 13 2.10 12.52 -5.75
CA PRO A 13 2.60 11.91 -6.97
C PRO A 13 2.41 10.38 -6.96
N PRO A 14 2.12 9.73 -8.09
CA PRO A 14 1.76 8.30 -8.14
C PRO A 14 2.77 7.36 -7.47
N GLN A 15 4.06 7.63 -7.62
CA GLN A 15 5.14 6.84 -7.02
C GLN A 15 5.08 6.93 -5.49
N ARG A 16 5.05 8.17 -4.96
CA ARG A 16 4.94 8.42 -3.52
C ARG A 16 3.65 7.86 -2.93
N ALA A 17 2.53 8.00 -3.65
CA ALA A 17 1.25 7.42 -3.24
C ALA A 17 1.36 5.89 -3.09
N ALA A 18 1.97 5.20 -4.05
CA ALA A 18 2.17 3.76 -3.99
C ALA A 18 3.05 3.33 -2.80
N GLU A 19 4.13 4.07 -2.52
CA GLU A 19 5.00 3.82 -1.36
C GLU A 19 4.28 3.99 -0.01
N GLU A 20 3.50 5.06 0.12
CA GLU A 20 2.67 5.32 1.31
C GLU A 20 1.60 4.23 1.50
N ILE A 21 0.96 3.79 0.41
CA ILE A 21 -0.01 2.68 0.43
C ILE A 21 0.67 1.38 0.90
N ALA A 22 1.82 1.03 0.33
CA ALA A 22 2.57 -0.16 0.71
C ALA A 22 2.96 -0.13 2.20
N THR A 23 3.42 1.03 2.67
CA THR A 23 3.78 1.28 4.07
C THR A 23 2.56 1.15 4.98
N HIS A 24 1.41 1.71 4.59
CA HIS A 24 0.18 1.63 5.36
C HIS A 24 -0.33 0.19 5.49
N ILE A 25 -0.36 -0.57 4.38
CA ILE A 25 -0.72 -1.99 4.37
C ILE A 25 0.18 -2.77 5.33
N ARG A 26 1.50 -2.52 5.30
CA ARG A 26 2.45 -3.19 6.18
C ARG A 26 2.27 -2.84 7.66
N LYS A 27 2.00 -1.58 7.98
CA LYS A 27 1.91 -1.09 9.37
C LYS A 27 0.58 -1.44 10.04
N PHE A 28 -0.53 -1.26 9.31
CA PHE A 28 -1.86 -1.22 9.93
C PHE A 28 -2.75 -2.41 9.60
N TRP A 29 -2.50 -3.11 8.48
CA TRP A 29 -3.35 -4.25 8.11
C TRP A 29 -2.87 -5.52 8.79
N ASP A 30 -3.78 -6.40 9.18
CA ASP A 30 -3.43 -7.72 9.70
C ASP A 30 -3.04 -8.71 8.57
N PRO A 31 -2.43 -9.86 8.89
CA PRO A 31 -1.99 -10.84 7.89
C PRO A 31 -3.11 -11.32 6.96
N ARG A 32 -4.36 -11.43 7.43
CA ARG A 32 -5.48 -11.90 6.60
C ARG A 32 -5.87 -10.85 5.56
N MET A 33 -5.95 -9.59 5.96
CA MET A 33 -6.19 -8.47 5.04
C MET A 33 -5.12 -8.37 3.95
N ARG A 34 -3.84 -8.54 4.33
CA ARG A 34 -2.70 -8.53 3.39
C ARG A 34 -2.80 -9.65 2.37
N SER A 35 -3.04 -10.89 2.82
CA SER A 35 -3.21 -12.02 1.90
C SER A 35 -4.41 -11.84 0.98
N SER A 36 -5.52 -11.28 1.48
CA SER A 36 -6.71 -11.00 0.68
C SER A 36 -6.44 -10.02 -0.46
N ILE A 37 -5.80 -8.87 -0.18
CA ILE A 37 -5.54 -7.88 -1.23
C ILE A 37 -4.49 -8.34 -2.23
N VAL A 38 -3.49 -9.08 -1.78
CA VAL A 38 -2.51 -9.72 -2.65
C VAL A 38 -3.19 -10.70 -3.60
N GLY A 39 -4.06 -11.56 -3.07
CA GLY A 39 -4.83 -12.51 -3.89
C GLY A 39 -5.71 -11.83 -4.94
N ARG A 40 -6.32 -10.68 -4.61
CA ARG A 40 -7.11 -9.89 -5.58
C ARG A 40 -6.25 -9.33 -6.71
N VAL A 41 -5.04 -8.84 -6.40
CA VAL A 41 -4.08 -8.37 -7.42
C VAL A 41 -3.65 -9.52 -8.32
N GLU A 42 -3.37 -10.69 -7.75
CA GLU A 42 -2.97 -11.90 -8.49
C GLU A 42 -4.10 -12.44 -9.38
N ALA A 43 -5.34 -12.39 -8.90
CA ALA A 43 -6.53 -12.76 -9.66
C ALA A 43 -6.87 -11.75 -10.78
N GLY A 44 -6.16 -10.62 -10.86
CA GLY A 44 -6.44 -9.58 -11.86
C GLY A 44 -7.77 -8.86 -11.62
N GLU A 45 -8.28 -8.85 -10.39
CA GLU A 45 -9.52 -8.14 -10.08
C GLU A 45 -9.41 -6.64 -10.39
N PRO A 46 -10.49 -6.00 -10.85
CA PRO A 46 -10.53 -4.56 -11.01
C PRO A 46 -10.34 -3.88 -9.64
N MET A 47 -9.41 -2.93 -9.60
CA MET A 47 -9.12 -2.07 -8.45
C MET A 47 -8.37 -0.84 -8.93
N ASP A 48 -8.37 0.21 -8.12
CA ASP A 48 -7.63 1.44 -8.34
C ASP A 48 -6.13 1.20 -8.66
N ASP A 49 -5.59 1.97 -9.60
CA ASP A 49 -4.21 1.81 -10.08
C ASP A 49 -3.16 2.13 -8.99
N LEU A 50 -3.41 3.12 -8.12
CA LEU A 50 -2.52 3.44 -7.00
C LEU A 50 -2.56 2.32 -5.96
N LEU A 51 -3.75 1.78 -5.68
CA LEU A 51 -3.88 0.63 -4.79
C LEU A 51 -3.11 -0.58 -5.33
N ARG A 52 -3.25 -0.87 -6.63
CA ARG A 52 -2.52 -1.96 -7.29
C ARG A 52 -1.01 -1.76 -7.20
N ALA A 53 -0.53 -0.56 -7.52
CA ALA A 53 0.89 -0.23 -7.45
C ALA A 53 1.44 -0.39 -6.02
N GLY A 54 0.73 0.12 -5.01
CA GLY A 54 1.15 -0.03 -3.61
C GLY A 54 1.17 -1.48 -3.12
N VAL A 55 0.19 -2.29 -3.52
CA VAL A 55 0.18 -3.73 -3.19
C VAL A 55 1.33 -4.47 -3.90
N GLN A 56 1.65 -4.11 -5.14
CA GLN A 56 2.80 -4.67 -5.86
C GLN A 56 4.13 -4.29 -5.21
N LEU A 57 4.31 -3.04 -4.78
CA LEU A 57 5.49 -2.62 -4.02
C LEU A 57 5.61 -3.38 -2.69
N TYR A 58 4.50 -3.51 -1.96
CA TYR A 58 4.46 -4.31 -0.73
C TYR A 58 4.89 -5.78 -0.97
N ARG A 59 4.41 -6.41 -2.05
CA ARG A 59 4.75 -7.81 -2.39
C ARG A 59 6.22 -8.01 -2.75
N GLN A 60 6.82 -7.04 -3.45
CA GLN A 60 8.21 -7.13 -3.88
C GLN A 60 9.21 -7.04 -2.72
N GLY A 61 8.75 -6.71 -1.51
CA GLY A 61 9.63 -6.58 -0.34
C GLY A 61 10.51 -5.33 -0.37
N GLU A 62 10.35 -4.48 -1.39
CA GLU A 62 11.07 -3.22 -1.62
C GLU A 62 10.84 -2.18 -0.53
N ILE A 63 9.90 -2.42 0.38
CA ILE A 63 9.78 -1.65 1.63
C ILE A 63 10.82 -2.21 2.60
N ASP A 64 12.09 -1.87 2.38
CA ASP A 64 13.19 -2.29 3.23
C ASP A 64 13.04 -1.69 4.64
N ARG A 65 13.44 -2.45 5.65
CA ARG A 65 12.98 -2.35 7.05
C ARG A 65 13.57 -1.15 7.84
N ALA A 66 14.18 -0.16 7.20
CA ALA A 66 15.07 0.80 7.87
C ALA A 66 14.47 2.21 8.13
N GLU A 67 13.40 2.65 7.48
CA GLU A 67 12.95 4.05 7.57
C GLU A 67 11.55 4.22 8.22
N VAL A 68 11.30 3.51 9.33
CA VAL A 68 10.15 3.76 10.23
C VAL A 68 10.62 4.39 11.54
N ALA A 69 11.57 5.31 11.46
CA ALA A 69 11.74 6.39 12.43
C ALA A 69 11.63 7.65 11.56
N GLU A 70 10.68 8.56 11.73
CA GLU A 70 10.05 9.12 12.92
C GLU A 70 8.64 9.61 12.51
N PRO A 71 7.63 9.64 13.40
CA PRO A 71 6.42 10.40 13.09
C PRO A 71 6.78 11.90 13.17
N SER A 72 7.03 12.53 12.03
CA SER A 72 6.98 14.00 11.94
C SER A 72 5.52 14.44 12.08
N GLY A 73 5.08 14.59 13.33
CA GLY A 73 3.90 15.33 13.74
C GLY A 73 4.33 16.26 14.87
N GLY A 74 4.45 17.55 14.55
CA GLY A 74 4.80 18.61 15.49
C GLY A 74 3.66 19.05 16.40
#